data_AF-A0A0P1MMH4-F1
#
_entry.id   AF-A0A0P1MMH4-F1
#
_cell.length_a   1.000
_cell.length_b   1.000
_cell.length_c   1.000
_cell.angle_alpha   90.00
_cell.angle_beta   90.00
_cell.angle_gamma   90.00
#
_symmetry.space_group_name_H-M   'P 1'
#
loop_
_entity.id
_entity.type
_entity.pdbx_description
1 polymer ?
#
loop_
_entity_poly.entity_id
_entity_poly.type
_entity_poly.pdbx_seq_one_letter_code
_entity_poly.pdbx_strand_id
1 'polypeptide(L)'
;MRLIFMTLIFVFGCYVAGSIGESFTVKGKIYVSGNEPFTELAIQSENGKVYLISKNSPVYGELWKNQGNVVVVEVTKTETAGMEKGKIFVKSFKVISK
;
A
#
# COMPACT_ATOMS: atom_id res chain seq x y z
N MET A 1 -26.01 33.77 -40.07
CA MET A 1 -27.15 33.12 -39.39
C MET A 1 -27.06 31.62 -39.57
N ARG A 2 -27.01 30.91 -38.44
CA ARG A 2 -27.45 29.51 -38.20
C ARG A 2 -26.72 28.40 -38.97
N LEU A 3 -25.75 27.69 -38.37
CA LEU A 3 -25.93 26.53 -37.45
C LEU A 3 -26.73 25.36 -38.05
N ILE A 4 -25.99 24.39 -38.60
CA ILE A 4 -26.37 22.97 -38.81
C ILE A 4 -25.04 22.23 -38.55
N PHE A 5 -24.70 21.62 -37.42
CA PHE A 5 -25.36 20.67 -36.50
C PHE A 5 -25.72 19.32 -37.13
N MET A 6 -24.71 18.44 -37.31
CA MET A 6 -24.87 16.98 -37.33
C MET A 6 -23.49 16.28 -37.25
N THR A 7 -22.93 16.05 -36.06
CA THR A 7 -23.00 14.80 -35.27
C THR A 7 -22.44 13.56 -35.98
N LEU A 8 -21.17 13.21 -35.72
CA LEU A 8 -20.75 11.82 -35.52
C LEU A 8 -19.40 11.79 -34.77
N ILE A 9 -19.48 11.86 -33.44
CA ILE A 9 -18.33 11.61 -32.56
C ILE A 9 -18.19 10.09 -32.49
N PHE A 10 -17.17 9.54 -33.15
CA PHE A 10 -16.77 8.14 -32.98
C PHE A 10 -16.05 8.00 -31.64
N VAL A 11 -16.83 7.77 -30.57
CA VAL A 11 -16.30 7.41 -29.25
C VAL A 11 -15.97 5.91 -29.28
N PHE A 12 -14.73 5.57 -29.61
CA PHE A 12 -14.14 4.29 -29.22
C PHE A 12 -13.22 4.54 -28.02
N GLY A 13 -13.86 4.77 -26.87
CA GLY A 13 -13.18 4.74 -25.57
C GLY A 13 -13.01 3.29 -25.17
N CYS A 14 -11.77 2.80 -25.14
CA CYS A 14 -11.43 1.52 -24.53
C CYS A 14 -11.85 1.55 -23.05
N TYR A 15 -12.93 0.83 -22.72
CA TYR A 15 -13.27 0.51 -21.34
C TYR A 15 -12.33 -0.59 -20.85
N VAL A 16 -11.13 -0.23 -20.43
CA VAL A 16 -10.36 -1.05 -19.49
C VAL A 16 -10.77 -0.59 -18.10
N ALA A 17 -11.92 -1.07 -17.63
CA ALA A 17 -12.31 -0.97 -16.24
C ALA A 17 -11.50 -2.01 -15.43
N GLY A 18 -10.20 -1.75 -15.28
CA GLY A 18 -9.39 -2.43 -14.29
C GLY A 18 -9.75 -1.87 -12.93
N SER A 19 -10.49 -2.63 -12.11
CA SER A 19 -10.54 -2.40 -10.66
C SER A 19 -9.20 -2.82 -10.05
N ILE A 20 -8.12 -2.13 -10.45
CA ILE A 20 -6.83 -2.21 -9.80
C ILE A 20 -7.04 -1.46 -8.49
N GLY A 21 -7.33 -2.20 -7.42
CA GLY A 21 -7.37 -1.63 -6.07
C GLY A 21 -6.13 -0.79 -5.87
N GLU A 22 -6.33 0.49 -5.52
CA GLU A 22 -5.26 1.49 -5.45
C GLU A 22 -4.06 0.93 -4.68
N SER A 23 -2.93 0.77 -5.38
CA SER A 23 -1.66 0.44 -4.76
C SER A 23 -0.85 1.70 -4.57
N PHE A 24 -0.10 1.76 -3.47
CA PHE A 24 0.82 2.86 -3.21
C PHE A 24 2.08 2.32 -2.55
N THR A 25 3.16 3.09 -2.63
CA THR A 25 4.43 2.72 -2.01
C THR A 25 4.69 3.53 -0.76
N VAL A 26 5.33 2.91 0.22
CA VAL A 26 5.84 3.60 1.41
C VAL A 26 7.32 3.32 1.53
N LYS A 27 8.12 4.38 1.53
CA LYS A 27 9.55 4.33 1.86
C LYS A 27 9.73 4.73 3.31
N GLY A 28 10.45 3.93 4.08
CA GLY A 28 10.58 4.17 5.51
C GLY A 28 11.40 3.12 6.25
N LYS A 29 11.53 3.33 7.56
CA LYS A 29 12.25 2.42 8.46
C LYS A 29 11.27 1.42 9.07
N ILE A 30 11.61 0.12 9.03
CA ILE A 30 10.86 -0.94 9.71
C ILE A 30 11.27 -1.01 11.18
N TYR A 31 10.30 -1.14 12.07
CA TYR A 31 10.54 -1.34 13.49
C TYR A 31 9.37 -2.10 14.13
N VAL A 32 9.58 -2.55 15.36
CA VAL A 32 8.53 -3.17 16.18
C VAL A 32 7.91 -2.13 17.10
N SER A 33 6.59 -2.15 17.19
CA SER A 33 5.79 -1.27 18.03
C SER A 33 4.92 -2.11 18.97
N GLY A 34 4.63 -1.57 20.16
CA GLY A 34 3.86 -2.25 21.20
C GLY A 34 4.73 -2.85 22.29
N ASN A 35 4.06 -3.38 23.33
CA ASN A 35 4.69 -4.01 24.48
C ASN A 35 4.52 -5.53 24.38
N GLU A 36 5.45 -6.30 24.93
CA GLU A 36 5.30 -7.77 24.97
C GLU A 36 4.09 -8.19 25.81
N PRO A 37 3.31 -9.22 25.38
CA PRO A 37 3.45 -10.04 24.17
C PRO A 37 2.76 -9.47 22.91
N PHE A 38 2.26 -8.24 22.97
CA PHE A 38 1.47 -7.56 21.94
C PHE A 38 2.34 -6.69 21.02
N THR A 39 3.40 -7.27 20.47
CA THR A 39 4.30 -6.59 19.53
C THR A 39 3.80 -6.73 18.08
N GLU A 40 3.96 -5.66 17.31
CA GLU A 40 3.53 -5.57 15.90
C GLU A 40 4.61 -4.90 15.05
N LEU A 41 4.66 -5.21 13.75
CA LEU A 41 5.51 -4.47 12.82
C LEU A 41 4.88 -3.15 12.41
N ALA A 42 5.72 -2.14 12.31
CA ALA A 42 5.38 -0.84 11.80
C ALA A 42 6.42 -0.35 10.79
N ILE A 43 5.99 0.55 9.91
CA ILE A 43 6.88 1.35 9.06
C ILE A 43 6.68 2.84 9.36
N GLN A 44 7.77 3.54 9.64
CA GLN A 44 7.77 5.00 9.75
C GLN A 44 8.26 5.55 8.42
N SER A 45 7.37 6.21 7.70
CA SER A 45 7.69 6.89 6.46
C SER A 45 8.64 8.06 6.69
N GLU A 46 9.32 8.51 5.63
CA GLU A 46 10.21 9.69 5.68
C GLU A 46 9.49 10.97 6.16
N ASN A 47 8.18 11.06 5.96
CA ASN A 47 7.35 12.18 6.43
C ASN A 47 6.88 12.02 7.89
N GLY A 48 7.41 11.05 8.63
CA GLY A 48 7.08 10.79 10.03
C GLY A 48 5.78 10.01 10.25
N LYS A 49 4.97 9.76 9.20
CA LYS A 49 3.74 8.97 9.32
C LYS A 49 4.06 7.51 9.56
N VAL A 50 3.37 6.91 10.54
CA VAL A 50 3.52 5.52 10.96
C VAL A 50 2.37 4.69 10.41
N TYR A 51 2.69 3.49 9.91
CA TYR A 51 1.72 2.51 9.47
C TYR A 51 2.01 1.18 10.16
N LEU A 52 0.98 0.58 10.79
CA LEU A 52 1.05 -0.79 11.28
C LEU A 52 0.90 -1.75 10.11
N ILE A 53 1.72 -2.78 10.07
CA ILE A 53 1.75 -3.77 8.99
C ILE A 53 0.89 -4.97 9.38
N SER A 54 -0.02 -5.37 8.50
CA SER A 54 -0.88 -6.51 8.75
C SER A 54 -0.08 -7.81 8.83
N LYS A 55 -0.36 -8.65 9.83
CA LYS A 55 0.22 -9.99 9.99
C LYS A 55 -0.11 -10.92 8.82
N ASN A 56 -1.18 -10.61 8.09
CA ASN A 56 -1.62 -11.37 6.92
C ASN A 56 -0.84 -11.02 5.65
N SER A 57 0.06 -10.03 5.71
CA SER A 57 0.90 -9.66 4.57
C SER A 57 1.82 -10.84 4.20
N PRO A 58 1.91 -11.26 2.92
CA PRO A 58 2.72 -12.40 2.50
C PRO A 58 4.20 -12.25 2.87
N VAL A 59 4.70 -11.02 2.96
CA VAL A 59 6.10 -10.70 3.31
C VAL A 59 6.32 -10.39 4.80
N TYR A 60 5.31 -10.56 5.66
CA TYR A 60 5.38 -10.15 7.07
C TYR A 60 6.58 -10.76 7.81
N GLY A 61 6.81 -12.07 7.66
CA GLY A 61 7.93 -12.76 8.31
C GLY A 61 9.30 -12.31 7.80
N GLU A 62 9.40 -11.90 6.53
CA GLU A 62 10.65 -11.37 5.97
C GLU A 62 10.92 -9.93 6.43
N LEU A 63 9.87 -9.10 6.50
CA LEU A 63 9.95 -7.76 7.08
C LEU A 63 10.38 -7.82 8.56
N TRP A 64 9.90 -8.82 9.31
CA TRP A 64 10.30 -9.03 10.70
C TRP A 64 11.81 -9.25 10.87
N LYS A 65 12.44 -9.94 9.90
CA LYS A 65 13.90 -10.16 9.90
C LYS A 65 14.70 -8.92 9.47
N ASN A 66 14.03 -7.92 8.91
CA ASN A 66 14.62 -6.68 8.40
C ASN A 66 14.27 -5.46 9.27
N GLN A 67 13.97 -5.68 10.55
CA GLN A 67 13.83 -4.59 11.52
C GLN A 67 15.09 -3.71 11.54
N GLY A 68 14.89 -2.40 11.69
CA GLY A 68 15.95 -1.40 11.65
C GLY A 68 16.32 -0.93 10.25
N ASN A 69 16.02 -1.71 9.19
CA ASN A 69 16.40 -1.36 7.83
C ASN A 69 15.44 -0.33 7.22
N VAL A 70 15.96 0.45 6.25
CA VAL A 70 15.15 1.29 5.38
C VAL A 70 14.71 0.48 4.18
N VAL A 71 13.40 0.43 3.96
CA VAL A 71 12.77 -0.35 2.89
C VAL A 71 11.81 0.51 2.07
N VAL A 72 11.48 0.03 0.88
CA VAL A 72 10.30 0.47 0.12
C VAL A 72 9.32 -0.70 0.11
N VAL A 73 8.10 -0.49 0.59
CA VAL A 73 7.03 -1.48 0.57
C VAL A 73 5.97 -1.12 -0.48
N GLU A 74 5.42 -2.13 -1.13
CA GLU A 74 4.25 -2.00 -2.00
C GLU A 74 2.99 -2.38 -1.22
N VAL A 75 2.11 -1.41 -1.01
CA VAL A 75 0.87 -1.56 -0.25
C VAL A 75 -0.29 -1.70 -1.20
N THR A 76 -1.18 -2.65 -0.91
CA THR A 76 -2.50 -2.74 -1.55
C THR A 76 -3.57 -2.23 -0.60
N LYS A 77 -4.45 -1.36 -1.09
CA LYS A 77 -5.64 -0.92 -0.36
C LYS A 77 -6.64 -2.07 -0.31
N THR A 78 -6.51 -2.89 0.72
CA THR A 78 -7.47 -3.95 1.06
C THR A 78 -8.18 -3.57 2.35
N GLU A 79 -9.47 -3.84 2.43
CA GLU A 79 -10.18 -3.71 3.69
C GLU A 79 -9.72 -4.80 4.65
N THR A 80 -8.90 -4.42 5.61
CA THR A 80 -8.54 -5.26 6.76
C THR A 80 -9.67 -5.27 7.79
N ALA A 81 -9.98 -6.43 8.37
CA ALA A 81 -11.06 -6.60 9.35
C ALA A 81 -10.55 -7.09 10.71
N GLY A 82 -11.40 -6.98 11.74
CA GLY A 82 -11.09 -7.44 13.10
C GLY A 82 -9.84 -6.77 13.67
N MET A 83 -8.94 -7.58 14.24
CA MET A 83 -7.66 -7.13 14.83
C MET A 83 -6.70 -6.50 13.83
N GLU A 84 -6.93 -6.68 12.53
CA GLU A 84 -6.09 -6.14 11.47
C GLU A 84 -6.60 -4.81 10.92
N LYS A 85 -7.77 -4.34 11.38
CA LYS A 85 -8.43 -3.13 10.87
C LYS A 85 -7.51 -1.90 10.92
N GLY A 86 -7.31 -1.28 9.78
CA GLY A 86 -6.50 -0.06 9.63
C GLY A 86 -5.01 -0.32 9.41
N LYS A 87 -4.58 -1.57 9.39
CA LYS A 87 -3.21 -1.95 9.06
C LYS A 87 -3.01 -1.99 7.55
N ILE A 88 -1.80 -1.70 7.09
CA ILE A 88 -1.45 -1.79 5.68
C ILE A 88 -1.15 -3.24 5.29
N PHE A 89 -1.64 -3.65 4.12
CA PHE A 89 -1.37 -4.96 3.54
C PHE A 89 -0.23 -4.85 2.54
N VAL A 90 0.93 -5.45 2.85
CA VAL A 90 2.16 -5.32 2.05
C VAL A 90 2.32 -6.54 1.15
N LYS A 91 2.37 -6.32 -0.16
CA LYS A 91 2.56 -7.41 -1.14
C LYS A 91 4.03 -7.75 -1.38
N SER A 92 4.87 -6.72 -1.45
CA SER A 92 6.28 -6.85 -1.78
C SER A 92 7.09 -5.78 -1.06
N PHE A 93 8.40 -5.99 -0.92
CA PHE A 93 9.31 -4.98 -0.39
C PHE A 93 10.71 -5.10 -1.01
N LYS A 94 11.46 -3.99 -0.94
CA LYS A 94 12.87 -3.93 -1.30
C LYS A 94 13.66 -3.23 -0.20
N VAL A 95 14.75 -3.84 0.25
CA VAL A 95 15.68 -3.23 1.19
C VAL A 95 16.53 -2.20 0.43
N ILE A 96 16.62 -0.99 0.98
CA ILE A 96 17.40 0.12 0.42
C ILE A 96 18.73 0.29 1.17
N SER A 97 18.70 0.21 2.49
CA SER A 97 19.88 0.28 3.34
C SER A 97 19.69 -0.57 4.59
N LYS A 98 20.80 -1.17 5.04
CA LYS A 98 20.93 -1.84 6.34
C LYS A 98 21.57 -0.89 7.34
#